data_AF-A0A3D0SUQ5-F1
#
_entry.id   AF-A0A3D0SUQ5-F1
#
_cell.length_a   1.000
_cell.length_b   1.000
_cell.length_c   1.000
_cell.angle_alpha   90.00
_cell.angle_beta   90.00
_cell.angle_gamma   90.00
#
_symmetry.space_group_name_H-M   'P 1'
#
loop_
_entity.id
_entity.type
_entity.pdbx_description
1 polymer ?
#
loop_
_entity_poly.entity_id
_entity_poly.type
_entity_poly.pdbx_seq_one_letter_code
_entity_poly.pdbx_strand_id
1 'polypeptide(L)'
;PQMRLTDEQLPETMANLGAVFRETVRGLMDILLARGDLKGEFRLDRTAIGPVENNPLKTPPGRPPLRVEEVMALLLVSQKGAYMSPVQAVREGFDDIKAHQLAVMAGIQAALTRLLKRFDPDNLETRLEQSVLDNIWPANRKAKYWDLFSAEYQAIAREAEDDFNELFGDEFARAYEEKLRSR
;
A
#
# COMPACT_ATOMS: atom_id res chain seq x y z
N PRO A 1 16.91 32.26 0.80
CA PRO A 1 18.28 32.84 0.96
C PRO A 1 19.25 32.17 -0.02
N GLN A 2 19.95 32.96 -0.85
CA GLN A 2 20.92 32.41 -1.79
C GLN A 2 22.24 32.19 -1.04
N MET A 3 22.63 30.92 -0.88
CA MET A 3 23.87 30.54 -0.20
C MET A 3 25.05 31.01 -1.05
N ARG A 4 25.89 31.90 -0.50
CA ARG A 4 27.13 32.35 -1.16
C ARG A 4 28.27 31.44 -0.69
N LEU A 5 28.88 30.73 -1.63
CA LEU A 5 30.06 29.89 -1.40
C LEU A 5 31.31 30.66 -1.80
N THR A 6 32.40 30.50 -1.04
CA THR A 6 33.72 30.92 -1.50
C THR A 6 34.28 29.91 -2.50
N ASP A 7 35.25 30.33 -3.33
CA ASP A 7 35.90 29.43 -4.29
C ASP A 7 36.60 28.24 -3.62
N GLU A 8 37.09 28.42 -2.39
CA GLU A 8 37.70 27.36 -1.57
C GLU A 8 36.67 26.35 -1.04
N GLN A 9 35.46 26.80 -0.72
CA GLN A 9 34.36 25.94 -0.24
C GLN A 9 33.65 25.19 -1.36
N LEU A 10 33.76 25.66 -2.60
CA LEU A 10 33.00 25.16 -3.74
C LEU A 10 33.28 23.66 -4.02
N PRO A 11 34.53 23.15 -4.05
CA PRO A 11 34.80 21.74 -4.35
C PRO A 11 34.20 20.80 -3.29
N GLU A 12 34.42 21.09 -2.02
CA GLU A 12 33.88 20.28 -0.91
C GLU A 12 32.34 20.32 -0.91
N THR A 13 31.75 21.49 -1.12
CA THR A 13 30.29 21.63 -1.17
C THR A 13 29.69 20.84 -2.32
N MET A 14 30.30 20.87 -3.51
CA MET A 14 29.82 20.09 -4.67
C MET A 14 29.99 18.59 -4.45
N ALA A 15 31.08 18.14 -3.82
CA ALA A 15 31.26 16.74 -3.44
C ALA A 15 30.18 16.28 -2.45
N ASN A 16 29.93 17.08 -1.40
CA ASN A 16 28.90 16.80 -0.42
C ASN A 16 27.49 16.81 -1.04
N LEU A 17 27.20 17.76 -1.92
CA LEU A 17 25.93 17.82 -2.64
C LEU A 17 25.71 16.56 -3.49
N GLY A 18 26.74 16.11 -4.22
CA GLY A 18 26.67 14.88 -5.00
C GLY A 18 26.43 13.64 -4.14
N ALA A 19 27.12 13.54 -3.00
CA ALA A 19 26.93 12.44 -2.04
C ALA A 19 25.51 12.45 -1.44
N VAL A 20 25.04 13.59 -0.93
CA VAL A 20 23.68 13.72 -0.38
C VAL A 20 22.62 13.44 -1.43
N PHE A 21 22.82 13.91 -2.67
CA PHE A 21 21.90 13.66 -3.76
C PHE A 21 21.84 12.17 -4.11
N ARG A 22 22.99 11.49 -4.19
CA ARG A 22 23.04 10.04 -4.43
C ARG A 22 22.25 9.26 -3.37
N GLU A 23 22.44 9.61 -2.10
CA GLU A 23 21.75 8.98 -0.99
C GLU A 23 20.24 9.21 -1.03
N THR A 24 19.84 10.43 -1.38
CA THR A 24 18.42 10.79 -1.54
C THR A 24 17.78 10.03 -2.71
N VAL A 25 18.45 9.95 -3.86
CA VAL A 25 17.95 9.20 -5.03
C VAL A 25 17.83 7.72 -4.71
N ARG A 26 18.86 7.12 -4.10
CA ARG A 26 18.83 5.72 -3.66
C ARG A 26 17.64 5.46 -2.74
N GLY A 27 17.49 6.23 -1.67
CA GLY A 27 16.39 6.06 -0.72
C GLY A 27 15.02 6.23 -1.38
N LEU A 28 14.88 7.17 -2.31
CA LEU A 28 13.63 7.35 -3.05
C LEU A 28 13.32 6.14 -3.94
N MET A 29 14.31 5.60 -4.65
CA MET A 29 14.16 4.39 -5.46
C MET A 29 13.77 3.18 -4.60
N ASP A 30 14.42 2.98 -3.46
CA ASP A 30 14.15 1.86 -2.56
C ASP A 30 12.70 1.89 -2.04
N ILE A 31 12.20 3.07 -1.63
CA ILE A 31 10.82 3.24 -1.18
C ILE A 31 9.82 3.01 -2.32
N LEU A 32 10.12 3.51 -3.52
CA LEU A 32 9.27 3.32 -4.70
C LEU A 32 9.21 1.85 -5.14
N LEU A 33 10.32 1.12 -5.00
CA LEU A 33 10.41 -0.31 -5.29
C LEU A 33 9.60 -1.13 -4.30
N ALA A 34 9.82 -0.94 -2.99
CA ALA A 34 9.08 -1.63 -1.93
C ALA A 34 7.55 -1.40 -2.06
N ARG A 35 7.15 -0.21 -2.50
CA ARG A 35 5.76 0.11 -2.80
C ARG A 35 5.20 -0.69 -3.99
N GLY A 36 6.02 -0.91 -5.02
CA GLY A 36 5.67 -1.73 -6.17
C GLY A 36 5.42 -3.19 -5.77
N ASP A 37 6.28 -3.74 -4.90
CA ASP A 37 6.18 -5.11 -4.42
C ASP A 37 4.87 -5.36 -3.65
N LEU A 38 4.49 -4.44 -2.76
CA LEU A 38 3.21 -4.52 -2.03
C LEU A 38 1.99 -4.52 -2.96
N LYS A 39 2.03 -3.81 -4.09
CA LYS A 39 0.95 -3.86 -5.07
C LYS A 39 0.82 -5.24 -5.72
N GLY A 40 1.96 -5.89 -5.98
CA GLY A 40 2.01 -7.26 -6.49
C GLY A 40 1.44 -8.27 -5.48
N GLU A 41 1.80 -8.13 -4.20
CA GLU A 41 1.37 -9.02 -3.11
C GLU A 41 -0.17 -9.03 -2.95
N PHE A 42 -0.80 -7.86 -2.95
CA PHE A 42 -2.27 -7.73 -2.85
C PHE A 42 -2.99 -7.79 -4.21
N ARG A 43 -2.28 -8.16 -5.29
CA ARG A 43 -2.82 -8.26 -6.67
C ARG A 43 -3.61 -7.01 -7.09
N LEU A 44 -3.14 -5.84 -6.66
CA LEU A 44 -3.76 -4.52 -6.90
C LEU A 44 -3.61 -4.07 -8.36
N ASP A 45 -2.84 -4.79 -9.16
CA ASP A 45 -2.69 -4.54 -10.58
C ASP A 45 -3.88 -5.09 -11.36
N ARG A 46 -4.97 -4.32 -11.40
CA ARG A 46 -5.91 -4.37 -12.53
C ARG A 46 -5.42 -3.41 -13.61
N THR A 47 -5.19 -3.96 -14.80
CA THR A 47 -4.66 -3.34 -16.00
C THR A 47 -5.40 -2.06 -16.40
N ALA A 48 -4.95 -0.91 -15.89
CA ALA A 48 -5.18 0.38 -16.50
C ALA A 48 -3.94 0.77 -17.30
N ILE A 49 -3.91 0.40 -18.58
CA ILE A 49 -2.88 0.83 -19.53
C ILE A 49 -3.15 2.30 -19.86
N GLY A 50 -2.64 3.20 -19.03
CA GLY A 50 -2.52 4.63 -19.33
C GLY A 50 -1.21 4.92 -20.07
N PRO A 51 -1.05 6.10 -20.69
CA PRO A 51 0.24 6.52 -21.22
C PRO A 51 1.25 6.56 -20.06
N VAL A 52 2.23 5.65 -20.10
CA VAL A 52 3.29 5.60 -19.10
C VAL A 52 4.17 6.83 -19.33
N GLU A 53 3.93 7.89 -18.57
CA GLU A 53 4.97 8.87 -18.36
C GLU A 53 6.10 8.15 -17.61
N ASN A 54 7.23 7.95 -18.28
CA ASN A 54 8.29 7.08 -17.81
C ASN A 54 9.12 7.84 -16.75
N ASN A 55 8.85 7.56 -15.48
CA ASN A 55 9.61 8.15 -14.38
C ASN A 55 10.90 7.32 -14.14
N PRO A 56 12.10 7.92 -14.23
CA PRO A 56 13.36 7.20 -14.06
C PRO A 56 13.56 6.62 -12.64
N LEU A 57 12.81 7.10 -11.65
CA LEU A 57 12.85 6.58 -10.27
C LEU A 57 12.00 5.32 -10.07
N LYS A 58 11.15 4.95 -11.03
CA LYS A 58 10.22 3.82 -10.94
C LYS A 58 10.69 2.67 -11.82
N THR A 59 10.53 1.45 -11.34
CA THR A 59 10.86 0.23 -12.09
C THR A 59 9.63 -0.23 -12.88
N PRO A 60 9.70 -0.29 -14.22
CA PRO A 60 8.61 -0.86 -15.01
C PRO A 60 8.45 -2.37 -14.73
N PRO A 61 7.22 -2.91 -14.81
CA PRO A 61 7.00 -4.35 -14.65
C PRO A 61 7.89 -5.20 -15.57
N GLY A 62 8.47 -6.27 -15.03
CA GLY A 62 9.31 -7.20 -15.79
C GLY A 62 10.70 -6.67 -16.17
N ARG A 63 11.14 -5.54 -15.61
CA ARG A 63 12.49 -5.00 -15.80
C ARG A 63 13.21 -4.82 -14.46
N PRO A 64 14.55 -4.93 -14.42
CA PRO A 64 15.30 -4.55 -13.24
C PRO A 64 15.27 -3.03 -13.04
N PRO A 65 15.41 -2.53 -11.80
CA PRO A 65 15.61 -1.11 -11.54
C PRO A 65 16.88 -0.62 -12.24
N LEU A 66 16.86 0.65 -12.67
CA LEU A 66 18.08 1.35 -13.10
C LEU A 66 19.06 1.45 -11.93
N ARG A 67 20.35 1.63 -12.23
CA ARG A 67 21.33 1.94 -11.19
C ARG A 67 21.14 3.37 -10.70
N VAL A 68 21.48 3.61 -9.43
CA VAL A 68 21.40 4.94 -8.81
C VAL A 68 22.14 5.99 -9.64
N GLU A 69 23.32 5.65 -10.16
CA GLU A 69 24.12 6.58 -10.97
C GLU A 69 23.44 6.96 -12.30
N GLU A 70 22.70 6.02 -12.92
CA GLU A 70 21.96 6.26 -14.16
C GLU A 70 20.77 7.20 -13.91
N VAL A 71 20.05 6.98 -12.80
CA VAL A 71 18.94 7.85 -12.40
C VAL A 71 19.44 9.25 -12.04
N MET A 72 20.54 9.35 -11.31
CA MET A 72 21.17 10.65 -11.01
C MET A 72 21.52 11.40 -12.30
N ALA A 73 22.08 10.73 -13.31
CA ALA A 73 22.39 11.35 -14.59
C ALA A 73 21.13 11.89 -15.29
N LEU A 74 20.02 11.13 -15.29
CA LEU A 74 18.74 11.56 -15.85
C LEU A 74 18.12 12.75 -15.09
N LEU A 75 18.34 12.84 -13.77
CA LEU A 75 17.81 13.91 -12.93
C LEU A 75 18.66 15.19 -12.94
N LEU A 76 19.98 15.09 -13.14
CA LEU A 76 20.88 16.26 -13.17
C LEU A 76 21.04 16.82 -14.58
N VAL A 77 21.11 15.93 -15.57
CA VAL A 77 21.30 16.30 -16.97
C VAL A 77 20.02 15.92 -17.70
N SER A 78 19.06 16.84 -17.71
CA SER A 78 17.78 16.67 -18.40
C SER A 78 18.03 16.28 -19.86
N GLN A 79 17.77 15.02 -20.20
CA GLN A 79 17.89 14.53 -21.57
C GLN A 79 16.54 14.75 -22.27
N LYS A 80 16.54 15.38 -23.44
CA LYS A 80 15.34 15.45 -24.28
C LYS A 80 14.99 14.04 -24.75
N GLY A 81 13.92 13.44 -24.23
CA GLY A 81 13.54 12.08 -24.62
C GLY A 81 12.60 11.38 -23.65
N ALA A 82 12.58 10.05 -23.76
CA ALA A 82 11.59 9.09 -23.24
C ALA A 82 11.37 9.03 -21.72
N TYR A 83 11.87 9.98 -20.93
CA TYR A 83 11.67 10.08 -19.48
C TYR A 83 11.08 11.45 -19.10
N MET A 84 10.37 11.49 -17.97
CA MET A 84 9.86 12.73 -17.38
C MET A 84 10.99 13.74 -17.11
N SER A 85 10.62 15.03 -17.04
CA SER A 85 11.55 16.07 -16.56
C SER A 85 11.97 15.79 -15.10
N PRO A 86 13.20 16.17 -14.68
CA PRO A 86 13.70 15.84 -13.35
C PRO A 86 12.81 16.27 -12.19
N VAL A 87 12.30 17.50 -12.24
CA VAL A 87 11.45 18.04 -11.18
C VAL A 87 10.09 17.34 -11.14
N GLN A 88 9.53 17.00 -12.30
CA GLN A 88 8.28 16.24 -12.40
C GLN A 88 8.45 14.83 -11.87
N ALA A 89 9.53 14.14 -12.24
CA ALA A 89 9.85 12.79 -11.78
C ALA A 89 9.93 12.70 -10.25
N VAL A 90 10.64 13.64 -9.61
CA VAL A 90 10.75 13.69 -8.15
C VAL A 90 9.40 13.98 -7.50
N ARG A 91 8.63 14.95 -8.03
CA ARG A 91 7.29 15.28 -7.51
C ARG A 91 6.33 14.09 -7.60
N GLU A 92 6.24 13.47 -8.76
CA GLU A 92 5.38 12.29 -8.96
C GLU A 92 5.80 11.15 -8.02
N GLY A 93 7.09 10.92 -7.84
CA GLY A 93 7.61 9.93 -6.89
C GLY A 93 7.10 10.16 -5.46
N PHE A 94 7.23 11.39 -4.95
CA PHE A 94 6.70 11.75 -3.62
C PHE A 94 5.19 11.68 -3.52
N ASP A 95 4.48 12.14 -4.55
CA ASP A 95 3.02 12.12 -4.52
C ASP A 95 2.49 10.68 -4.55
N ASP A 96 3.12 9.79 -5.30
CA ASP A 96 2.78 8.37 -5.28
C ASP A 96 3.07 7.72 -3.92
N ILE A 97 4.15 8.11 -3.24
CA ILE A 97 4.46 7.64 -1.89
C ILE A 97 3.36 8.07 -0.92
N LYS A 98 2.98 9.36 -0.92
CA LYS A 98 1.91 9.88 -0.05
C LYS A 98 0.57 9.20 -0.34
N ALA A 99 0.22 9.07 -1.61
CA ALA A 99 -1.03 8.43 -2.02
C ALA A 99 -1.08 6.98 -1.55
N HIS A 100 0.01 6.22 -1.72
CA HIS A 100 0.10 4.85 -1.22
C HIS A 100 -0.04 4.78 0.30
N GLN A 101 0.64 5.65 1.06
CA GLN A 101 0.51 5.67 2.53
C GLN A 101 -0.95 5.87 2.97
N LEU A 102 -1.66 6.83 2.36
CA LEU A 102 -3.08 7.03 2.64
C LEU A 102 -3.95 5.85 2.23
N ALA A 103 -3.65 5.23 1.09
CA ALA A 103 -4.38 4.09 0.58
C ALA A 103 -4.18 2.83 1.44
N VAL A 104 -2.96 2.60 1.96
CA VAL A 104 -2.68 1.52 2.93
C VAL A 104 -3.49 1.73 4.20
N MET A 105 -3.52 2.95 4.75
CA MET A 105 -4.29 3.25 5.96
C MET A 105 -5.79 3.04 5.74
N ALA A 106 -6.32 3.48 4.60
CA ALA A 106 -7.72 3.25 4.22
C ALA A 106 -8.02 1.75 4.06
N GLY A 107 -7.13 1.01 3.40
CA GLY A 107 -7.23 -0.44 3.23
C GLY A 107 -7.28 -1.18 4.57
N ILE A 108 -6.37 -0.86 5.49
CA ILE A 108 -6.33 -1.46 6.84
C ILE A 108 -7.62 -1.15 7.60
N GLN A 109 -8.08 0.12 7.56
CA GLN A 109 -9.31 0.52 8.23
C GLN A 109 -10.52 -0.24 7.68
N ALA A 110 -10.65 -0.37 6.37
CA ALA A 110 -11.74 -1.08 5.71
C ALA A 110 -11.73 -2.57 6.08
N ALA A 111 -10.56 -3.20 6.00
CA ALA A 111 -10.40 -4.61 6.34
C ALA A 111 -10.74 -4.90 7.81
N LEU A 112 -10.25 -4.06 8.75
CA LEU A 112 -10.57 -4.20 10.17
C LEU A 112 -12.07 -3.97 10.45
N THR A 113 -12.68 -2.99 9.79
CA THR A 113 -14.12 -2.73 9.93
C THR A 113 -14.95 -3.92 9.45
N ARG A 114 -14.57 -4.55 8.33
CA ARG A 114 -15.25 -5.76 7.85
C ARG A 114 -15.09 -6.93 8.82
N LEU A 115 -13.89 -7.11 9.36
CA LEU A 115 -13.62 -8.13 10.37
C LEU A 115 -14.55 -7.94 11.58
N LEU A 116 -14.62 -6.73 12.13
CA LEU A 116 -15.47 -6.43 13.29
C LEU A 116 -16.96 -6.64 13.01
N LYS A 117 -17.45 -6.30 11.81
CA LYS A 117 -18.86 -6.56 11.42
C LYS A 117 -19.22 -8.04 11.36
N ARG A 118 -18.25 -8.93 11.09
CA ARG A 118 -18.49 -10.38 11.09
C ARG A 118 -18.68 -10.92 12.51
N PHE A 119 -18.18 -10.21 13.52
CA PHE A 119 -18.42 -10.46 14.95
C PHE A 119 -19.63 -9.72 15.52
N ASP A 120 -20.42 -9.03 14.68
CA ASP A 120 -21.62 -8.33 15.12
C ASP A 120 -22.61 -9.34 15.75
N PRO A 121 -22.96 -9.20 17.04
CA PRO A 121 -23.86 -10.10 17.74
C PRO A 121 -25.20 -10.29 17.02
N ASP A 122 -25.70 -9.26 16.32
CA ASP A 122 -26.99 -9.31 15.62
C ASP A 122 -26.89 -10.16 14.33
N ASN A 123 -25.75 -10.11 13.64
CA ASN A 123 -25.48 -10.99 12.49
C ASN A 123 -25.34 -12.45 12.93
N LEU A 124 -24.73 -12.67 14.09
CA LEU A 124 -24.65 -14.00 14.71
C LEU A 124 -26.04 -14.47 15.11
N GLU A 125 -26.85 -13.64 15.79
CA GLU A 125 -28.21 -13.96 16.21
C GLU A 125 -29.12 -14.30 15.03
N THR A 126 -29.07 -13.52 13.94
CA THR A 126 -29.87 -13.78 12.72
C THR A 126 -29.51 -15.12 12.05
N ARG A 127 -28.21 -15.45 11.95
CA ARG A 127 -27.75 -16.75 11.43
C ARG A 127 -28.14 -17.91 12.37
N LEU A 128 -28.21 -17.63 13.67
CA LEU A 128 -28.60 -18.59 14.70
C LEU A 128 -30.10 -18.88 14.70
N GLU A 129 -30.95 -17.89 14.49
CA GLU A 129 -32.41 -18.06 14.37
C GLU A 129 -32.79 -18.93 13.16
N GLN A 130 -32.03 -18.87 12.07
CA GLN A 130 -32.23 -19.73 10.89
C GLN A 130 -31.81 -21.21 11.13
N SER A 131 -30.90 -21.46 12.07
CA SER A 131 -30.38 -22.81 12.40
C SER A 131 -31.22 -23.52 13.47
N VAL A 132 -31.86 -22.75 14.37
CA VAL A 132 -32.67 -23.30 15.45
C VAL A 132 -34.14 -23.34 15.03
N LEU A 133 -34.52 -24.40 14.33
CA LEU A 133 -35.94 -24.79 14.21
C LEU A 133 -36.50 -25.13 15.61
N ASP A 134 -37.28 -24.19 16.15
CA ASP A 134 -38.54 -24.33 16.89
C ASP A 134 -38.71 -25.22 18.13
N ASN A 135 -37.69 -25.85 18.74
CA ASN A 135 -37.96 -26.77 19.87
C ASN A 135 -37.04 -26.72 21.10
N ILE A 136 -36.47 -25.56 21.47
CA ILE A 136 -35.56 -25.48 22.64
C ILE A 136 -36.16 -24.68 23.80
N TRP A 137 -36.17 -25.31 24.98
CA TRP A 137 -36.58 -24.72 26.25
C TRP A 137 -35.77 -23.45 26.59
N PRO A 138 -36.40 -22.35 27.04
CA PRO A 138 -35.74 -21.04 27.24
C PRO A 138 -34.49 -21.07 28.14
N ALA A 139 -34.46 -21.98 29.12
CA ALA A 139 -33.40 -22.07 30.11
C ALA A 139 -32.03 -22.49 29.54
N ASN A 140 -31.98 -23.24 28.42
CA ASN A 140 -30.73 -23.69 27.79
C ASN A 140 -30.33 -22.87 26.56
N ARG A 141 -31.15 -21.89 26.17
CA ARG A 141 -30.95 -21.10 24.96
C ARG A 141 -29.64 -20.31 25.02
N LYS A 142 -29.35 -19.64 26.14
CA LYS A 142 -28.13 -18.83 26.34
C LYS A 142 -26.82 -19.65 26.30
N ALA A 143 -26.79 -20.82 26.93
CA ALA A 143 -25.60 -21.68 26.91
C ALA A 143 -25.30 -22.16 25.47
N LYS A 144 -26.34 -22.58 24.74
CA LYS A 144 -26.19 -23.01 23.34
C LYS A 144 -25.76 -21.86 22.42
N TYR A 145 -26.24 -20.63 22.67
CA TYR A 145 -25.78 -19.43 21.96
C TYR A 145 -24.29 -19.16 22.20
N TRP A 146 -23.81 -19.34 23.43
CA TRP A 146 -22.41 -19.17 23.77
C TRP A 146 -21.50 -20.20 23.10
N ASP A 147 -21.92 -21.46 23.05
CA ASP A 147 -21.16 -22.53 22.37
C ASP A 147 -21.05 -22.26 20.87
N LEU A 148 -22.14 -21.80 20.24
CA LEU A 148 -22.16 -21.47 18.81
C LEU A 148 -21.35 -20.20 18.49
N PHE A 149 -21.44 -19.17 19.34
CA PHE A 149 -20.58 -18.00 19.24
C PHE A 149 -19.10 -18.40 19.30
N SER A 150 -18.74 -19.23 20.27
CA SER A 150 -17.36 -19.70 20.47
C SER A 150 -16.86 -20.53 19.28
N ALA A 151 -17.73 -21.35 18.68
CA ALA A 151 -17.42 -22.13 17.48
C ALA A 151 -17.18 -21.23 16.25
N GLU A 152 -18.04 -20.23 16.03
CA GLU A 152 -17.87 -19.26 14.94
C GLU A 152 -16.65 -18.36 15.14
N TYR A 153 -16.39 -17.92 16.37
CA TYR A 153 -15.16 -17.20 16.70
C TYR A 153 -13.92 -18.03 16.34
N GLN A 154 -13.89 -19.32 16.70
CA GLN A 154 -12.78 -20.20 16.34
C GLN A 154 -12.67 -20.43 14.83
N ALA A 155 -13.78 -20.53 14.11
CA ALA A 155 -13.78 -20.66 12.66
C ALA A 155 -13.20 -19.41 11.99
N ILE A 156 -13.66 -18.22 12.39
CA ILE A 156 -13.15 -16.94 11.87
C ILE A 156 -11.68 -16.73 12.27
N ALA A 157 -11.29 -17.07 13.50
CA ALA A 157 -9.91 -16.97 13.94
C ALA A 157 -8.97 -17.89 13.13
N ARG A 158 -9.41 -19.12 12.83
CA ARG A 158 -8.67 -20.04 11.94
C ARG A 158 -8.64 -19.54 10.50
N GLU A 159 -9.76 -19.05 9.97
CA GLU A 159 -9.83 -18.48 8.61
C GLU A 159 -8.93 -17.23 8.49
N ALA A 160 -8.83 -16.43 9.56
CA ALA A 160 -7.91 -15.29 9.62
C ALA A 160 -6.43 -15.70 9.78
N GLU A 161 -6.13 -16.84 10.39
CA GLU A 161 -4.77 -17.40 10.48
C GLU A 161 -4.35 -18.10 9.18
N ASP A 162 -5.26 -18.87 8.57
CA ASP A 162 -5.02 -19.69 7.39
C ASP A 162 -5.13 -18.88 6.08
N ASP A 163 -6.01 -17.87 6.04
CA ASP A 163 -6.29 -17.09 4.82
C ASP A 163 -6.58 -15.61 5.09
N PHE A 164 -5.69 -14.98 5.87
CA PHE A 164 -5.68 -13.53 6.06
C PHE A 164 -5.74 -12.77 4.72
N ASN A 165 -5.10 -13.29 3.68
CA ASN A 165 -5.04 -12.65 2.38
C ASN A 165 -6.37 -12.67 1.63
N GLU A 166 -7.14 -13.77 1.65
CA GLU A 166 -8.48 -13.78 1.02
C GLU A 166 -9.51 -12.96 1.82
N LEU A 167 -9.44 -12.99 3.14
CA LEU A 167 -10.38 -12.27 4.01
C LEU A 167 -10.17 -10.75 4.06
N PHE A 168 -8.91 -10.33 4.18
CA PHE A 168 -8.53 -8.92 4.32
C PHE A 168 -8.16 -8.31 2.97
N GLY A 169 -7.57 -9.09 2.07
CA GLY A 169 -7.00 -8.60 0.83
C GLY A 169 -8.01 -7.95 -0.09
N ASP A 170 -9.22 -8.51 -0.24
CA ASP A 170 -10.25 -7.95 -1.14
C ASP A 170 -10.75 -6.57 -0.69
N GLU A 171 -11.04 -6.41 0.60
CA GLU A 171 -11.48 -5.12 1.14
C GLU A 171 -10.35 -4.10 1.22
N PHE A 172 -9.17 -4.57 1.62
CA PHE A 172 -7.97 -3.77 1.59
C PHE A 172 -7.74 -3.24 0.17
N ALA A 173 -7.77 -4.13 -0.84
CA ALA A 173 -7.56 -3.80 -2.24
C ALA A 173 -8.59 -2.81 -2.76
N ARG A 174 -9.88 -3.04 -2.46
CA ARG A 174 -10.94 -2.14 -2.87
C ARG A 174 -10.75 -0.72 -2.32
N ALA A 175 -10.57 -0.60 -0.99
CA ALA A 175 -10.40 0.70 -0.35
C ALA A 175 -9.09 1.38 -0.75
N TYR A 176 -8.03 0.59 -0.97
CA TYR A 176 -6.75 1.05 -1.48
C TYR A 176 -6.90 1.67 -2.89
N GLU A 177 -7.52 0.93 -3.82
CA GLU A 177 -7.74 1.40 -5.18
C GLU A 177 -8.67 2.62 -5.23
N GLU A 178 -9.76 2.61 -4.46
CA GLU A 178 -10.66 3.76 -4.34
C GLU A 178 -9.91 5.00 -3.85
N LYS A 179 -9.06 4.84 -2.84
CA LYS A 179 -8.26 5.95 -2.33
C LYS A 179 -7.29 6.49 -3.39
N LEU A 180 -6.64 5.61 -4.14
CA LEU A 180 -5.75 6.02 -5.24
C LEU A 180 -6.49 6.73 -6.39
N ARG A 181 -7.71 6.30 -6.73
CA ARG A 181 -8.52 6.95 -7.78
C ARG A 181 -9.08 8.30 -7.36
N SER A 182 -9.23 8.53 -6.06
CA SER A 182 -9.73 9.81 -5.50
C SER A 182 -8.65 10.91 -5.40
N ARG A 183 -7.44 10.65 -5.90
CA ARG A 183 -6.31 11.60 -5.93
C ARG A 183 -6.44 12.63 -7.05
#